data_AF-A0A484Y6Z4-F1
#
_entry.id   AF-A0A484Y6Z4-F1
#
_cell.length_a   1.000
_cell.length_b   1.000
_cell.length_c   1.000
_cell.angle_alpha   90.00
_cell.angle_beta   90.00
_cell.angle_gamma   90.00
#
_symmetry.space_group_name_H-M   'P 1'
#
loop_
_entity.id
_entity.type
_entity.pdbx_description
1 polymer ?
#
loop_
_entity_poly.entity_id
_entity_poly.type
_entity_poly.pdbx_seq_one_letter_code
_entity_poly.pdbx_strand_id
1 'polypeptide(L)'
;MWAANQKTSNPLSSRQDVVASLNAMLGALDAQFPAGQSRFSLGETCAHYATEIAQMEGLSRALWGLFPLMASGDAAPFSDKYIEAIRLGTDPLSAGYWGETAPYDQRLVEMAAYGLGLALLGEKLTDRFSEREVMNLHAWLNQITDAQMPDSNWNYFAIIVQLGFRRAGLPYDQQAIDRRFALMEAYYLGDGWYSDGPGRPKDYYISMAFHFYGLIYATLSGDEERGQLLRERSRLFAEDFIYWSAADGASVPFGRSLTYRFAMVAFWSAVAFSGLEVFTPGIVKGIVLRHLRWWQQRPIADRDGILTLGFAYPNLAMCEDYNSPGSPYWALKTFLILALPETHPFWQAGEAPLPALAEKRVLPHAAQILMHADESQHVTMLTARSA
;
A
#
# COMPACT_ATOMS: atom_id res chain seq x y z
N MET A 1 -6.19 36.69 -16.49
CA MET A 1 -7.48 36.07 -16.15
C MET A 1 -7.74 34.90 -17.10
N TRP A 2 -7.14 33.75 -16.81
CA TRP A 2 -7.56 32.48 -17.41
C TRP A 2 -8.41 31.81 -16.35
N ALA A 3 -9.72 31.72 -16.62
CA ALA A 3 -10.67 31.01 -15.80
C ALA A 3 -10.27 29.54 -15.81
N ALA A 4 -9.53 29.11 -14.79
CA ALA A 4 -9.30 27.71 -14.53
C ALA A 4 -10.66 27.07 -14.24
N ASN A 5 -11.04 26.13 -15.10
CA ASN A 5 -12.20 25.27 -14.93
C ASN A 5 -12.38 24.88 -13.46
N GLN A 6 -13.46 25.36 -12.83
CA GLN A 6 -14.08 24.69 -11.69
C GLN A 6 -14.63 23.35 -12.19
N LYS A 7 -13.75 22.38 -12.48
CA LYS A 7 -14.14 20.97 -12.47
C LYS A 7 -14.37 20.65 -11.01
N THR A 8 -15.64 20.44 -10.65
CA THR A 8 -16.12 19.93 -9.37
C THR A 8 -15.08 19.01 -8.72
N SER A 9 -14.31 19.55 -7.76
CA SER A 9 -13.35 18.77 -7.01
C SER A 9 -14.13 17.68 -6.30
N ASN A 10 -13.78 16.42 -6.56
CA ASN A 10 -14.37 15.29 -5.86
C ASN A 10 -14.23 15.53 -4.34
N PRO A 11 -15.34 15.68 -3.60
CA PRO A 11 -15.26 16.06 -2.19
C PRO A 11 -14.69 14.95 -1.30
N LEU A 12 -14.52 13.72 -1.82
CA LEU A 12 -14.03 12.57 -1.06
C LEU A 12 -14.74 12.43 0.29
N SER A 13 -16.07 12.55 0.27
CA SER A 13 -16.91 12.57 1.47
C SER A 13 -17.70 11.27 1.67
N SER A 14 -17.93 10.56 0.58
CA SER A 14 -18.64 9.29 0.51
C SER A 14 -17.77 8.16 -0.02
N ARG A 15 -18.25 6.91 0.07
CA ARG A 15 -17.60 5.76 -0.56
C ARG A 15 -17.55 5.92 -2.08
N GLN A 16 -18.65 6.35 -2.69
CA GLN A 16 -18.78 6.56 -4.13
C GLN A 16 -17.80 7.63 -4.64
N ASP A 17 -17.58 8.69 -3.87
CA ASP A 17 -16.54 9.69 -4.16
C ASP A 17 -15.15 9.04 -4.21
N VAL A 18 -14.81 8.20 -3.23
CA VAL A 18 -13.51 7.50 -3.20
C VAL A 18 -13.37 6.54 -4.39
N VAL A 19 -14.43 5.79 -4.74
CA VAL A 19 -14.47 4.93 -5.93
C VAL A 19 -14.25 5.74 -7.22
N ALA A 20 -14.92 6.89 -7.36
CA ALA A 20 -14.76 7.77 -8.51
C ALA A 20 -13.33 8.33 -8.61
N SER A 21 -12.73 8.70 -7.47
CA SER A 21 -11.34 9.16 -7.43
C SER A 21 -10.35 8.06 -7.80
N LEU A 22 -10.56 6.83 -7.32
CA LEU A 22 -9.75 5.69 -7.70
C LEU A 22 -9.86 5.41 -9.20
N ASN A 23 -11.08 5.34 -9.73
CA ASN A 23 -11.33 5.10 -11.15
C ASN A 23 -10.75 6.19 -12.04
N ALA A 24 -10.69 7.44 -11.59
CA ALA A 24 -10.00 8.50 -12.33
C ALA A 24 -8.49 8.23 -12.45
N MET A 25 -7.83 7.79 -11.37
CA MET A 25 -6.41 7.44 -11.39
C MET A 25 -6.13 6.16 -12.19
N LEU A 26 -6.95 5.13 -12.01
CA LEU A 26 -6.87 3.89 -12.78
C LEU A 26 -7.14 4.15 -14.27
N GLY A 27 -8.07 5.05 -14.61
CA GLY A 27 -8.34 5.44 -15.99
C GLY A 27 -7.18 6.18 -16.65
N ALA A 28 -6.45 7.00 -15.90
CA ALA A 28 -5.23 7.65 -16.39
C ALA A 28 -4.14 6.61 -16.70
N LEU A 29 -3.91 5.64 -15.79
CA LEU A 29 -3.02 4.50 -16.02
C LEU A 29 -3.46 3.67 -17.23
N ASP A 30 -4.74 3.33 -17.28
CA ASP A 30 -5.34 2.50 -18.33
C ASP A 30 -5.13 3.13 -19.71
N ALA A 31 -5.26 4.46 -19.84
CA ALA A 31 -5.02 5.17 -21.08
C ALA A 31 -3.56 5.04 -21.60
N GLN A 32 -2.58 4.82 -20.71
CA GLN A 32 -1.18 4.58 -21.08
C GLN A 32 -0.89 3.11 -21.37
N PHE A 33 -1.81 2.21 -21.05
CA PHE A 33 -1.58 0.77 -21.11
C PHE A 33 -2.21 0.15 -22.38
N PRO A 34 -1.41 -0.24 -23.39
CA PRO A 34 -1.93 -0.85 -24.61
C PRO A 34 -2.52 -2.24 -24.34
N ALA A 35 -3.59 -2.59 -25.06
CA ALA A 35 -4.17 -3.93 -24.99
C ALA A 35 -3.18 -5.00 -25.50
N GLY A 36 -3.21 -6.18 -24.90
CA GLY A 36 -2.36 -7.32 -25.29
C GLY A 36 -0.90 -7.21 -24.85
N GLN A 37 -0.58 -6.32 -23.90
CA GLN A 37 0.75 -6.17 -23.31
C GLN A 37 0.74 -6.64 -21.84
N SER A 38 1.87 -7.14 -21.35
CA SER A 38 2.06 -7.52 -19.93
C SER A 38 2.80 -6.45 -19.11
N ARG A 39 3.21 -5.35 -19.75
CA ARG A 39 3.99 -4.26 -19.18
C ARG A 39 3.76 -2.98 -19.99
N PHE A 40 3.94 -1.81 -19.39
CA PHE A 40 3.79 -0.53 -20.08
C PHE A 40 4.64 0.57 -19.45
N SER A 41 5.03 1.56 -20.25
CA SER A 41 5.82 2.70 -19.77
C SER A 41 4.92 3.77 -19.14
N LEU A 42 5.38 4.33 -18.02
CA LEU A 42 4.78 5.48 -17.35
C LEU A 42 5.69 6.72 -17.37
N GLY A 43 6.82 6.64 -18.08
CA GLY A 43 7.77 7.73 -18.20
C GLY A 43 9.20 7.24 -18.46
N GLU A 44 10.11 8.20 -18.63
CA GLU A 44 11.49 7.96 -19.07
C GLU A 44 12.52 8.00 -17.93
N THR A 45 12.08 8.11 -16.67
CA THR A 45 12.99 8.00 -15.51
C THR A 45 13.32 6.53 -15.23
N CYS A 46 14.48 6.29 -14.61
CA CYS A 46 14.96 4.95 -14.31
C CYS A 46 15.18 4.73 -12.82
N ALA A 47 15.17 3.46 -12.44
CA ALA A 47 15.64 2.96 -11.15
C ALA A 47 16.89 2.10 -11.37
N HIS A 48 17.49 1.58 -10.29
CA HIS A 48 18.68 0.71 -10.36
C HIS A 48 18.43 -0.66 -11.01
N TYR A 49 17.18 -1.03 -11.31
CA TYR A 49 16.79 -2.26 -12.03
C TYR A 49 16.33 -1.97 -13.47
N ALA A 50 16.21 -3.03 -14.27
CA ALA A 50 15.91 -2.93 -15.69
C ALA A 50 14.56 -2.24 -15.99
N THR A 51 14.50 -1.46 -17.08
CA THR A 51 13.29 -0.75 -17.54
C THR A 51 12.09 -1.69 -17.70
N GLU A 52 12.32 -2.90 -18.19
CA GLU A 52 11.30 -3.94 -18.36
C GLU A 52 10.59 -4.28 -17.02
N ILE A 53 11.35 -4.29 -15.91
CA ILE A 53 10.83 -4.54 -14.57
C ILE A 53 10.11 -3.30 -14.04
N ALA A 54 10.61 -2.09 -14.30
CA ALA A 54 9.92 -0.84 -13.96
C ALA A 54 8.54 -0.72 -14.66
N GLN A 55 8.43 -1.19 -15.90
CA GLN A 55 7.17 -1.22 -16.63
C GLN A 55 6.17 -2.24 -16.05
N MET A 56 6.67 -3.37 -15.54
CA MET A 56 5.87 -4.36 -14.82
C MET A 56 5.45 -3.87 -13.42
N GLU A 57 6.31 -3.10 -12.75
CA GLU A 57 5.98 -2.43 -11.48
C GLU A 57 4.77 -1.52 -11.66
N GLY A 58 4.76 -0.63 -12.67
CA GLY A 58 3.63 0.28 -12.91
C GLY A 58 2.28 -0.46 -13.02
N LEU A 59 2.28 -1.62 -13.68
CA LEU A 59 1.12 -2.50 -13.76
C LEU A 59 0.73 -3.05 -12.39
N SER A 60 1.69 -3.63 -11.67
CA SER A 60 1.47 -4.28 -10.38
C SER A 60 0.99 -3.29 -9.32
N ARG A 61 1.46 -2.04 -9.37
CA ARG A 61 1.08 -0.99 -8.43
C ARG A 61 -0.39 -0.56 -8.58
N ALA A 62 -0.93 -0.61 -9.80
CA ALA A 62 -2.36 -0.36 -10.04
C ALA A 62 -3.26 -1.35 -9.27
N LEU A 63 -2.78 -2.58 -9.08
CA LEU A 63 -3.53 -3.67 -8.45
C LEU A 63 -3.84 -3.41 -6.97
N TRP A 64 -3.05 -2.58 -6.27
CA TRP A 64 -3.34 -2.17 -4.89
C TRP A 64 -4.66 -1.41 -4.74
N GLY A 65 -5.12 -0.74 -5.80
CA GLY A 65 -6.45 -0.12 -5.83
C GLY A 65 -7.49 -1.00 -6.51
N LEU A 66 -7.13 -1.64 -7.62
CA LEU A 66 -8.05 -2.45 -8.43
C LEU A 66 -8.61 -3.66 -7.65
N PHE A 67 -7.78 -4.42 -6.93
CA PHE A 67 -8.26 -5.61 -6.22
C PHE A 67 -9.19 -5.31 -5.05
N PRO A 68 -8.92 -4.31 -4.16
CA PRO A 68 -9.90 -3.89 -3.15
C PRO A 68 -11.24 -3.44 -3.77
N LEU A 69 -11.21 -2.71 -4.88
CA LEU A 69 -12.43 -2.30 -5.59
C LEU A 69 -13.21 -3.53 -6.07
N MET A 70 -12.55 -4.47 -6.74
CA MET A 70 -13.16 -5.73 -7.19
C MET A 70 -13.73 -6.56 -6.04
N ALA A 71 -13.03 -6.62 -4.90
CA ALA A 71 -13.44 -7.41 -3.73
C ALA A 71 -14.78 -6.95 -3.15
N SER A 72 -15.10 -5.66 -3.29
CA SER A 72 -16.36 -5.09 -2.84
C SER A 72 -17.56 -5.36 -3.76
N GLY A 73 -17.32 -5.88 -4.98
CA GLY A 73 -18.35 -6.09 -5.99
C GLY A 73 -18.69 -4.86 -6.83
N ASP A 74 -17.97 -3.75 -6.66
CA ASP A 74 -18.11 -2.56 -7.51
C ASP A 74 -17.69 -2.85 -8.96
N ALA A 75 -18.20 -2.03 -9.87
CA ALA A 75 -17.72 -2.01 -11.24
C ALA A 75 -16.23 -1.64 -11.30
N ALA A 76 -15.42 -2.54 -11.86
CA ALA A 76 -14.01 -2.34 -12.11
C ALA A 76 -13.76 -2.30 -13.63
N PRO A 77 -14.07 -1.19 -14.32
CA PRO A 77 -14.14 -1.14 -15.78
C PRO A 77 -12.82 -1.49 -16.49
N PHE A 78 -11.70 -1.32 -15.80
CA PHE A 78 -10.37 -1.59 -16.34
C PHE A 78 -9.88 -3.02 -16.05
N SER A 79 -10.60 -3.81 -15.24
CA SER A 79 -10.08 -5.07 -14.71
C SER A 79 -9.60 -6.04 -15.78
N ASP A 80 -10.32 -6.14 -16.90
CA ASP A 80 -10.09 -7.18 -17.89
C ASP A 80 -8.73 -7.05 -18.58
N LYS A 81 -8.29 -5.82 -18.84
CA LYS A 81 -6.97 -5.56 -19.43
C LYS A 81 -5.84 -5.92 -18.47
N TYR A 82 -6.02 -5.64 -17.18
CA TYR A 82 -5.05 -6.03 -16.16
C TYR A 82 -5.02 -7.55 -15.97
N ILE A 83 -6.17 -8.22 -15.90
CA ILE A 83 -6.21 -9.70 -15.81
C ILE A 83 -5.53 -10.35 -17.03
N GLU A 84 -5.75 -9.83 -18.23
CA GLU A 84 -5.05 -10.32 -19.44
C GLU A 84 -3.54 -10.14 -19.34
N ALA A 85 -3.08 -9.00 -18.83
CA ALA A 85 -1.66 -8.75 -18.60
C ALA A 85 -1.03 -9.77 -17.65
N ILE A 86 -1.77 -10.19 -16.61
CA ILE A 86 -1.33 -11.22 -15.67
C ILE A 86 -1.17 -12.56 -16.38
N ARG A 87 -2.10 -12.94 -17.26
CA ARG A 87 -1.98 -14.16 -18.08
C ARG A 87 -0.70 -14.15 -18.90
N LEU A 88 -0.49 -13.06 -19.65
CA LEU A 88 0.67 -12.90 -20.51
C LEU A 88 1.99 -12.82 -19.73
N GLY A 89 1.96 -12.18 -18.56
CA GLY A 89 3.11 -11.95 -17.70
C GLY A 89 3.59 -13.17 -16.92
N THR A 90 2.69 -14.11 -16.65
CA THR A 90 2.98 -15.32 -15.87
C THR A 90 3.14 -16.57 -16.72
N ASP A 91 2.79 -16.54 -18.01
CA ASP A 91 2.99 -17.65 -18.93
C ASP A 91 4.45 -17.70 -19.45
N PRO A 92 5.25 -18.73 -19.13
CA PRO A 92 6.63 -18.85 -19.59
C PRO A 92 6.79 -19.02 -21.11
N LEU A 93 5.70 -19.32 -21.84
CA LEU A 93 5.68 -19.43 -23.30
C LEU A 93 5.27 -18.12 -23.98
N SER A 94 4.81 -17.14 -23.22
CA SER A 94 4.42 -15.82 -23.73
C SER A 94 5.66 -14.96 -24.00
N ALA A 95 5.64 -14.22 -25.11
CA ALA A 95 6.64 -13.17 -25.37
C ALA A 95 6.60 -12.05 -24.30
N GLY A 96 5.51 -11.94 -23.56
CA GLY A 96 5.32 -11.01 -22.44
C GLY A 96 5.73 -11.58 -21.08
N TYR A 97 6.32 -12.77 -20.99
CA TYR A 97 6.70 -13.37 -19.71
C TYR A 97 7.58 -12.45 -18.87
N TRP A 98 7.27 -12.30 -17.58
CA TRP A 98 8.02 -11.46 -16.66
C TRP A 98 9.32 -12.09 -16.18
N GLY A 99 9.61 -13.34 -16.54
CA GLY A 99 10.87 -14.02 -16.28
C GLY A 99 11.01 -14.56 -14.85
N GLU A 100 12.11 -15.29 -14.63
CA GLU A 100 12.53 -15.80 -13.33
C GLU A 100 13.16 -14.70 -12.48
N THR A 101 12.84 -14.69 -11.19
CA THR A 101 13.37 -13.77 -10.18
C THR A 101 14.79 -14.16 -9.76
N ALA A 102 15.53 -13.17 -9.27
CA ALA A 102 16.87 -13.33 -8.72
C ALA A 102 16.92 -12.86 -7.25
N PRO A 103 18.03 -13.08 -6.52
CA PRO A 103 18.23 -12.44 -5.22
C PRO A 103 18.03 -10.92 -5.30
N TYR A 104 17.29 -10.36 -4.34
CA TYR A 104 17.04 -8.91 -4.21
C TYR A 104 16.29 -8.27 -5.39
N ASP A 105 15.45 -9.03 -6.09
CA ASP A 105 14.75 -8.59 -7.29
C ASP A 105 13.47 -7.77 -6.99
N GLN A 106 13.28 -6.68 -7.73
CA GLN A 106 12.09 -5.83 -7.60
C GLN A 106 10.78 -6.57 -7.89
N ARG A 107 10.78 -7.60 -8.74
CA ARG A 107 9.59 -8.43 -8.98
C ARG A 107 9.05 -9.06 -7.69
N LEU A 108 9.92 -9.43 -6.74
CA LEU A 108 9.51 -9.98 -5.44
C LEU A 108 8.68 -8.98 -4.63
N VAL A 109 8.98 -7.68 -4.75
CA VAL A 109 8.19 -6.59 -4.14
C VAL A 109 6.80 -6.52 -4.75
N GLU A 110 6.72 -6.66 -6.07
CA GLU A 110 5.46 -6.55 -6.82
C GLU A 110 4.52 -7.73 -6.61
N MET A 111 5.06 -8.94 -6.38
CA MET A 111 4.27 -10.16 -6.12
C MET A 111 3.28 -10.00 -4.95
N ALA A 112 3.55 -9.13 -3.98
CA ALA A 112 2.66 -8.86 -2.86
C ALA A 112 1.28 -8.30 -3.28
N ALA A 113 1.19 -7.56 -4.38
CA ALA A 113 -0.09 -7.04 -4.88
C ALA A 113 -1.01 -8.17 -5.35
N TYR A 114 -0.44 -9.20 -5.99
CA TYR A 114 -1.12 -10.41 -6.44
C TYR A 114 -1.51 -11.29 -5.25
N GLY A 115 -0.62 -11.43 -4.27
CA GLY A 115 -0.92 -12.09 -3.00
C GLY A 115 -2.13 -11.46 -2.29
N LEU A 116 -2.18 -10.12 -2.24
CA LEU A 116 -3.36 -9.41 -1.72
C LEU A 116 -4.61 -9.71 -2.56
N GLY A 117 -4.51 -9.67 -3.89
CA GLY A 117 -5.62 -10.00 -4.79
C GLY A 117 -6.20 -11.37 -4.52
N LEU A 118 -5.37 -12.41 -4.45
CA LEU A 118 -5.77 -13.77 -4.10
C LEU A 118 -6.36 -13.83 -2.68
N ALA A 119 -5.80 -13.11 -1.72
CA ALA A 119 -6.28 -13.10 -0.34
C ALA A 119 -7.69 -12.51 -0.18
N LEU A 120 -7.98 -11.43 -0.92
CA LEU A 120 -9.26 -10.73 -0.89
C LEU A 120 -10.33 -11.42 -1.73
N LEU A 121 -9.99 -11.87 -2.94
CA LEU A 121 -10.94 -12.36 -3.93
C LEU A 121 -11.10 -13.89 -3.92
N GLY A 122 -10.07 -14.64 -3.50
CA GLY A 122 -10.06 -16.10 -3.51
C GLY A 122 -10.46 -16.67 -4.88
N GLU A 123 -11.42 -17.60 -4.87
CA GLU A 123 -11.97 -18.23 -6.07
C GLU A 123 -12.48 -17.23 -7.11
N LYS A 124 -13.04 -16.08 -6.69
CA LYS A 124 -13.52 -15.04 -7.63
C LYS A 124 -12.41 -14.50 -8.54
N LEU A 125 -11.15 -14.51 -8.08
CA LEU A 125 -10.03 -14.12 -8.91
C LEU A 125 -9.56 -15.30 -9.77
N THR A 126 -9.40 -16.49 -9.21
CA THR A 126 -8.91 -17.66 -9.96
C THR A 126 -9.89 -18.12 -11.03
N ASP A 127 -11.20 -17.95 -10.84
CA ASP A 127 -12.25 -18.24 -11.83
C ASP A 127 -12.15 -17.38 -13.10
N ARG A 128 -11.34 -16.30 -13.06
CA ARG A 128 -11.03 -15.47 -14.23
C ARG A 128 -9.95 -16.11 -15.09
N PHE A 129 -9.32 -17.20 -14.67
CA PHE A 129 -8.21 -17.86 -15.33
C PHE A 129 -8.58 -19.31 -15.64
N SER A 130 -8.00 -19.88 -16.71
CA SER A 130 -8.02 -21.33 -16.90
C SER A 130 -7.14 -22.03 -15.85
N GLU A 131 -7.33 -23.34 -15.65
CA GLU A 131 -6.50 -24.14 -14.73
C GLU A 131 -5.00 -23.96 -15.00
N ARG A 132 -4.60 -23.99 -16.28
CA ARG A 132 -3.21 -23.76 -16.70
C ARG A 132 -2.72 -22.37 -16.30
N GLU A 133 -3.54 -21.33 -16.49
CA GLU A 133 -3.18 -19.95 -16.15
C GLU A 133 -3.09 -19.75 -14.63
N VAL A 134 -3.94 -20.40 -13.85
CA VAL A 134 -3.82 -20.41 -12.38
C VAL A 134 -2.51 -21.06 -11.95
N MET A 135 -2.11 -22.17 -12.58
CA MET A 135 -0.83 -22.82 -12.30
C MET A 135 0.38 -21.97 -12.72
N ASN A 136 0.29 -21.25 -13.85
CA ASN A 136 1.32 -20.29 -14.26
C ASN A 136 1.46 -19.14 -13.24
N LEU A 137 0.34 -18.56 -12.81
CA LEU A 137 0.33 -17.51 -11.79
C LEU A 137 0.91 -18.02 -10.47
N HIS A 138 0.49 -19.21 -10.03
CA HIS A 138 1.03 -19.85 -8.83
C HIS A 138 2.54 -20.06 -8.94
N ALA A 139 3.02 -20.67 -10.03
CA ALA A 139 4.43 -20.96 -10.24
C ALA A 139 5.28 -19.67 -10.25
N TRP A 140 4.81 -18.62 -10.93
CA TRP A 140 5.50 -17.34 -10.97
C TRP A 140 5.58 -16.68 -9.58
N LEU A 141 4.45 -16.62 -8.86
CA LEU A 141 4.40 -16.05 -7.51
C LEU A 141 5.20 -16.87 -6.50
N ASN A 142 5.21 -18.19 -6.61
CA ASN A 142 5.84 -19.09 -5.63
C ASN A 142 7.38 -19.01 -5.65
N GLN A 143 7.98 -18.33 -6.63
CA GLN A 143 9.42 -18.02 -6.61
C GLN A 143 9.83 -17.21 -5.37
N ILE A 144 8.91 -16.43 -4.79
CA ILE A 144 9.20 -15.60 -3.60
C ILE A 144 9.43 -16.40 -2.32
N THR A 145 8.93 -17.64 -2.25
CA THR A 145 8.83 -18.44 -1.02
C THR A 145 10.18 -18.55 -0.33
N ASP A 146 11.20 -18.97 -1.09
CA ASP A 146 12.56 -19.17 -0.60
C ASP A 146 13.56 -18.16 -1.20
N ALA A 147 13.05 -17.07 -1.81
CA ALA A 147 13.88 -16.04 -2.41
C ALA A 147 14.78 -15.36 -1.36
N GLN A 148 16.02 -15.08 -1.77
CA GLN A 148 16.92 -14.24 -0.98
C GLN A 148 16.48 -12.78 -1.08
N MET A 149 16.12 -12.20 0.06
CA MET A 149 15.59 -10.83 0.17
C MET A 149 16.36 -10.07 1.25
N PRO A 150 16.33 -8.73 1.25
CA PRO A 150 16.85 -7.96 2.37
C PRO A 150 16.14 -8.31 3.68
N ASP A 151 16.88 -8.30 4.78
CA ASP A 151 16.36 -8.38 6.14
C ASP A 151 15.57 -7.11 6.47
N SER A 152 14.31 -7.04 6.04
CA SER A 152 13.46 -5.86 6.14
C SER A 152 11.97 -6.21 6.01
N ASN A 153 11.14 -5.20 5.77
CA ASN A 153 9.73 -5.36 5.38
C ASN A 153 9.49 -6.32 4.20
N TRP A 154 10.51 -6.66 3.41
CA TRP A 154 10.37 -7.59 2.28
C TRP A 154 9.88 -8.99 2.70
N ASN A 155 10.12 -9.38 3.95
CA ASN A 155 9.56 -10.61 4.51
C ASN A 155 8.02 -10.67 4.42
N TYR A 156 7.33 -9.53 4.52
CA TYR A 156 5.89 -9.49 4.36
C TYR A 156 5.42 -9.79 2.93
N PHE A 157 6.22 -9.52 1.90
CA PHE A 157 5.81 -9.81 0.52
C PHE A 157 5.60 -11.32 0.32
N ALA A 158 6.54 -12.13 0.80
CA ALA A 158 6.40 -13.59 0.81
C ALA A 158 5.19 -14.04 1.63
N ILE A 159 5.01 -13.47 2.83
CA ILE A 159 3.89 -13.82 3.73
C ILE A 159 2.54 -13.54 3.06
N ILE A 160 2.38 -12.40 2.39
CA ILE A 160 1.13 -12.02 1.73
C ILE A 160 0.86 -12.88 0.49
N VAL A 161 1.90 -13.29 -0.25
CA VAL A 161 1.74 -14.26 -1.35
C VAL A 161 1.25 -15.61 -0.83
N GLN A 162 1.88 -16.14 0.23
CA GLN A 162 1.48 -17.41 0.83
C GLN A 162 0.09 -17.36 1.46
N LEU A 163 -0.26 -16.24 2.10
CA LEU A 163 -1.63 -15.97 2.56
C LEU A 163 -2.63 -15.99 1.39
N GLY A 164 -2.27 -15.36 0.27
CA GLY A 164 -3.05 -15.34 -0.96
C GLY A 164 -3.34 -16.75 -1.47
N PHE A 165 -2.30 -17.59 -1.58
CA PHE A 165 -2.47 -18.99 -1.98
C PHE A 165 -3.42 -19.74 -1.05
N ARG A 166 -3.23 -19.66 0.27
CA ARG A 166 -4.11 -20.30 1.26
C ARG A 166 -5.57 -19.88 1.08
N ARG A 167 -5.81 -18.58 0.89
CA ARG A 167 -7.15 -17.99 0.73
C ARG A 167 -7.82 -18.37 -0.59
N ALA A 168 -7.04 -18.60 -1.63
CA ALA A 168 -7.52 -19.02 -2.95
C ALA A 168 -7.57 -20.55 -3.12
N GLY A 169 -7.29 -21.33 -2.06
CA GLY A 169 -7.28 -22.80 -2.13
C GLY A 169 -6.10 -23.38 -2.92
N LEU A 170 -5.05 -22.59 -3.17
CA LEU A 170 -3.84 -23.00 -3.87
C LEU A 170 -2.79 -23.60 -2.91
N PRO A 171 -1.87 -24.43 -3.40
CA PRO A 171 -0.76 -24.93 -2.58
C PRO A 171 0.04 -23.78 -1.96
N TYR A 172 0.23 -23.82 -0.64
CA TYR A 172 0.96 -22.81 0.11
C TYR A 172 1.92 -23.48 1.11
N ASP A 173 2.97 -22.76 1.51
CA ASP A 173 3.96 -23.18 2.49
C ASP A 173 3.79 -22.40 3.80
N GLN A 174 3.17 -23.05 4.80
CA GLN A 174 3.04 -22.50 6.15
C GLN A 174 4.41 -22.28 6.83
N GLN A 175 5.38 -23.17 6.57
CA GLN A 175 6.71 -23.02 7.17
C GLN A 175 7.43 -21.80 6.61
N ALA A 176 7.21 -21.44 5.33
CA ALA A 176 7.73 -20.20 4.78
C ALA A 176 7.16 -18.98 5.50
N ILE A 177 5.86 -18.97 5.81
CA ILE A 177 5.24 -17.91 6.62
C ILE A 177 5.92 -17.83 7.99
N ASP A 178 6.04 -18.96 8.68
CA ASP A 178 6.59 -19.02 10.04
C ASP A 178 8.07 -18.57 10.08
N ARG A 179 8.89 -19.02 9.13
CA ARG A 179 10.30 -18.61 8.98
C ARG A 179 10.42 -17.10 8.80
N ARG A 180 9.59 -16.50 7.92
CA ARG A 180 9.64 -15.05 7.62
C ARG A 180 9.21 -14.20 8.81
N PHE A 181 8.19 -14.62 9.55
CA PHE A 181 7.85 -13.94 10.80
C PHE A 181 8.95 -14.07 11.86
N ALA A 182 9.56 -15.26 12.00
CA ALA A 182 10.66 -15.46 12.95
C ALA A 182 11.85 -14.51 12.68
N LEU A 183 12.16 -14.23 11.40
CA LEU A 183 13.16 -13.22 11.04
C LEU A 183 12.76 -11.81 11.50
N MET A 184 11.49 -11.44 11.33
CA MET A 184 10.99 -10.11 11.68
C MET A 184 10.93 -9.85 13.19
N GLU A 185 10.94 -10.89 14.03
CA GLU A 185 11.06 -10.72 15.49
C GLU A 185 12.38 -10.03 15.87
N ALA A 186 13.46 -10.23 15.11
CA ALA A 186 14.72 -9.55 15.33
C ALA A 186 14.66 -8.03 15.09
N TYR A 187 13.60 -7.54 14.43
CA TYR A 187 13.42 -6.13 14.11
C TYR A 187 12.39 -5.44 15.01
N TYR A 188 11.71 -6.19 15.88
CA TYR A 188 10.73 -5.64 16.82
C TYR A 188 11.45 -4.97 17.99
N LEU A 189 11.14 -3.70 18.24
CA LEU A 189 11.79 -2.87 19.24
C LEU A 189 11.02 -2.81 20.57
N GLY A 190 9.76 -3.26 20.57
CA GLY A 190 8.83 -3.08 21.68
C GLY A 190 7.79 -2.01 21.38
N ASP A 191 6.71 -2.00 22.17
CA ASP A 191 5.64 -0.99 22.12
C ASP A 191 5.06 -0.73 20.71
N GLY A 192 4.92 -1.80 19.93
CA GLY A 192 4.44 -1.72 18.55
C GLY A 192 5.48 -1.28 17.52
N TRP A 193 6.63 -0.76 17.92
CA TRP A 193 7.65 -0.29 16.98
C TRP A 193 8.51 -1.40 16.41
N TYR A 194 8.83 -1.25 15.13
CA TYR A 194 9.83 -2.04 14.41
C TYR A 194 10.93 -1.11 13.89
N SER A 195 12.10 -1.65 13.60
CA SER A 195 13.01 -1.08 12.60
C SER A 195 12.82 -1.83 11.27
N ASP A 196 13.06 -1.17 10.13
CA ASP A 196 12.93 -1.79 8.81
C ASP A 196 14.11 -2.73 8.47
N GLY A 197 14.51 -3.54 9.44
CA GLY A 197 15.76 -4.30 9.49
C GLY A 197 16.75 -3.73 10.52
N PRO A 198 17.82 -4.47 10.87
CA PRO A 198 18.79 -4.04 11.87
C PRO A 198 19.46 -2.72 11.48
N GLY A 199 19.43 -1.72 12.38
CA GLY A 199 20.07 -0.41 12.18
C GLY A 199 19.40 0.49 11.12
N ARG A 200 18.25 0.09 10.57
CA ARG A 200 17.54 0.86 9.53
C ARG A 200 16.55 1.89 10.11
N PRO A 201 16.14 2.89 9.31
CA PRO A 201 15.24 3.95 9.77
C PRO A 201 13.89 3.44 10.30
N LYS A 202 13.30 4.19 11.24
CA LYS A 202 11.94 4.03 11.74
C LYS A 202 11.04 5.07 11.07
N ASP A 203 10.90 4.94 9.75
CA ASP A 203 10.09 5.83 8.90
C ASP A 203 8.74 5.19 8.53
N TYR A 204 8.05 5.73 7.53
CA TYR A 204 6.72 5.25 7.14
C TYR A 204 6.67 3.77 6.73
N TYR A 205 7.80 3.07 6.49
CA TYR A 205 7.77 1.63 6.28
C TYR A 205 7.20 0.86 7.48
N ILE A 206 7.32 1.39 8.70
CA ILE A 206 6.73 0.77 9.88
C ILE A 206 5.20 0.77 9.76
N SER A 207 4.60 1.89 9.37
CA SER A 207 3.15 1.98 9.18
C SER A 207 2.68 1.29 7.89
N MET A 208 3.25 1.66 6.73
CA MET A 208 2.76 1.24 5.40
C MET A 208 3.24 -0.13 4.94
N ALA A 209 4.13 -0.79 5.68
CA ALA A 209 4.56 -2.16 5.43
C ALA A 209 4.33 -3.06 6.64
N PHE A 210 4.98 -2.81 7.79
CA PHE A 210 4.87 -3.75 8.93
C PHE A 210 3.44 -3.86 9.47
N HIS A 211 2.84 -2.73 9.85
CA HIS A 211 1.48 -2.77 10.40
C HIS A 211 0.40 -2.97 9.33
N PHE A 212 0.58 -2.37 8.14
CA PHE A 212 -0.34 -2.56 7.03
C PHE A 212 -0.49 -4.05 6.67
N TYR A 213 0.61 -4.75 6.41
CA TYR A 213 0.57 -6.18 6.08
C TYR A 213 0.23 -7.04 7.29
N GLY A 214 0.72 -6.68 8.48
CA GLY A 214 0.40 -7.38 9.73
C GLY A 214 -1.10 -7.42 9.99
N LEU A 215 -1.81 -6.31 9.81
CA LEU A 215 -3.26 -6.25 9.99
C LEU A 215 -4.05 -6.99 8.90
N ILE A 216 -3.58 -6.97 7.64
CA ILE A 216 -4.16 -7.78 6.57
C ILE A 216 -4.03 -9.27 6.92
N TYR A 217 -2.84 -9.71 7.32
CA TYR A 217 -2.59 -11.09 7.73
C TYR A 217 -3.45 -11.48 8.92
N ALA A 218 -3.45 -10.68 9.99
CA ALA A 218 -4.25 -10.90 11.20
C ALA A 218 -5.77 -10.95 10.97
N THR A 219 -6.24 -10.47 9.81
CA THR A 219 -7.65 -10.47 9.45
C THR A 219 -8.02 -11.66 8.58
N LEU A 220 -7.12 -12.07 7.69
CA LEU A 220 -7.45 -13.05 6.65
C LEU A 220 -6.84 -14.44 6.90
N SER A 221 -5.81 -14.57 7.73
CA SER A 221 -5.07 -15.83 7.86
C SER A 221 -5.83 -16.94 8.59
N GLY A 222 -6.71 -16.60 9.53
CA GLY A 222 -7.26 -17.57 10.48
C GLY A 222 -6.24 -18.13 11.49
N ASP A 223 -5.04 -17.56 11.55
CA ASP A 223 -4.05 -17.80 12.62
C ASP A 223 -4.38 -16.86 13.80
N GLU A 224 -5.13 -17.37 14.77
CA GLU A 224 -5.63 -16.57 15.90
C GLU A 224 -4.51 -16.04 16.80
N GLU A 225 -3.52 -16.88 17.13
CA GLU A 225 -2.42 -16.51 18.02
C GLU A 225 -1.58 -15.38 17.42
N ARG A 226 -1.11 -15.57 16.18
CA ARG A 226 -0.32 -14.55 15.49
C ARG A 226 -1.16 -13.33 15.17
N GLY A 227 -2.42 -13.52 14.81
CA GLY A 227 -3.36 -12.44 14.56
C GLY A 227 -3.55 -11.53 15.78
N GLN A 228 -3.72 -12.10 16.97
CA GLN A 228 -3.82 -11.34 18.22
C GLN A 228 -2.54 -10.56 18.51
N LEU A 229 -1.36 -11.20 18.36
CA LEU A 229 -0.07 -10.54 18.54
C LEU A 229 0.11 -9.33 17.60
N LEU A 230 -0.20 -9.49 16.32
CA LEU A 230 -0.08 -8.41 15.32
C LEU A 230 -1.07 -7.26 15.58
N ARG A 231 -2.28 -7.57 16.06
CA ARG A 231 -3.27 -6.57 16.48
C ARG A 231 -2.81 -5.80 17.71
N GLU A 232 -2.22 -6.49 18.68
CA GLU A 232 -1.65 -5.87 19.88
C GLU A 232 -0.56 -4.87 19.52
N ARG A 233 0.44 -5.31 18.75
CA ARG A 233 1.53 -4.44 18.29
C ARG A 233 1.00 -3.23 17.50
N SER A 234 -0.02 -3.44 16.67
CA SER A 234 -0.65 -2.36 15.92
C SER A 234 -1.43 -1.37 16.79
N ARG A 235 -2.03 -1.83 17.90
CA ARG A 235 -2.72 -0.95 18.85
C ARG A 235 -1.74 -0.01 19.54
N LEU A 236 -0.64 -0.57 20.06
CA LEU A 236 0.43 0.20 20.70
C LEU A 236 1.02 1.25 19.73
N PHE A 237 1.31 0.83 18.50
CA PHE A 237 1.82 1.74 17.47
C PHE A 237 0.82 2.86 17.11
N ALA A 238 -0.48 2.57 17.07
CA ALA A 238 -1.49 3.57 16.71
C ALA A 238 -1.54 4.76 17.67
N GLU A 239 -1.25 4.54 18.96
CA GLU A 239 -1.19 5.60 19.98
C GLU A 239 -0.08 6.63 19.68
N ASP A 240 1.02 6.19 19.07
CA ASP A 240 2.13 7.04 18.65
C ASP A 240 1.91 7.62 17.26
N PHE A 241 1.47 6.78 16.32
CA PHE A 241 1.40 7.14 14.91
C PHE A 241 0.33 8.19 14.61
N ILE A 242 -0.69 8.33 15.46
CA ILE A 242 -1.67 9.41 15.32
C ILE A 242 -1.05 10.81 15.40
N TYR A 243 0.07 10.97 16.12
CA TYR A 243 0.81 12.23 16.24
C TYR A 243 1.59 12.61 14.97
N TRP A 244 1.58 11.77 13.93
CA TRP A 244 2.17 12.10 12.63
C TRP A 244 1.18 12.83 11.70
N SER A 245 -0.08 12.93 12.12
CA SER A 245 -1.17 13.50 11.33
C SER A 245 -1.52 14.91 11.79
N ALA A 246 -1.54 15.86 10.85
CA ALA A 246 -2.11 17.18 11.07
C ALA A 246 -3.63 17.16 10.91
N ALA A 247 -4.32 18.13 11.51
CA ALA A 247 -5.78 18.23 11.49
C ALA A 247 -6.34 18.40 10.07
N ASP A 248 -5.61 19.05 9.17
CA ASP A 248 -6.00 19.29 7.77
C ASP A 248 -5.75 18.09 6.84
N GLY A 249 -5.11 17.02 7.34
CA GLY A 249 -4.74 15.84 6.57
C GLY A 249 -3.28 15.79 6.11
N ALA A 250 -2.47 16.83 6.35
CA ALA A 250 -1.04 16.76 6.09
C ALA A 250 -0.37 15.69 6.96
N SER A 251 0.68 15.06 6.43
CA SER A 251 1.56 14.17 7.18
C SER A 251 2.97 14.72 7.18
N VAL A 252 3.73 14.43 8.23
CA VAL A 252 5.12 14.90 8.36
C VAL A 252 5.96 14.32 7.21
N PRO A 253 6.68 15.14 6.42
CA PRO A 253 7.53 14.66 5.32
C PRO A 253 8.86 14.10 5.84
N PHE A 254 8.82 12.94 6.51
CA PHE A 254 9.99 12.34 7.15
C PHE A 254 10.30 10.93 6.63
N GLY A 255 11.59 10.69 6.36
CA GLY A 255 12.12 9.39 5.99
C GLY A 255 12.12 9.13 4.49
N ARG A 256 12.20 7.85 4.11
CA ARG A 256 12.31 7.40 2.73
C ARG A 256 10.95 7.26 2.06
N SER A 257 10.95 7.22 0.73
CA SER A 257 9.80 6.86 -0.11
C SER A 257 8.60 7.81 -0.01
N LEU A 258 8.85 9.09 0.23
CA LEU A 258 7.78 10.10 0.34
C LEU A 258 6.98 10.27 -0.98
N THR A 259 7.54 9.81 -2.11
CA THR A 259 6.87 9.77 -3.42
C THR A 259 5.61 8.88 -3.44
N TYR A 260 5.43 8.01 -2.45
CA TYR A 260 4.25 7.15 -2.31
C TYR A 260 3.03 7.87 -1.73
N ARG A 261 3.20 9.12 -1.23
CA ARG A 261 2.12 10.06 -0.89
C ARG A 261 1.04 9.47 -0.01
N PHE A 262 -0.06 8.99 -0.59
CA PHE A 262 -1.22 8.50 0.14
C PHE A 262 -0.86 7.31 1.03
N ALA A 263 0.19 6.56 0.68
CA ALA A 263 0.67 5.42 1.44
C ALA A 263 1.09 5.80 2.88
N MET A 264 1.38 7.08 3.15
CA MET A 264 1.66 7.58 4.50
C MET A 264 0.53 7.25 5.49
N VAL A 265 -0.72 7.16 5.04
CA VAL A 265 -1.87 6.78 5.88
C VAL A 265 -2.41 5.38 5.58
N ALA A 266 -1.68 4.55 4.82
CA ALA A 266 -2.14 3.19 4.48
C ALA A 266 -2.43 2.35 5.72
N PHE A 267 -1.66 2.50 6.80
CA PHE A 267 -1.95 1.84 8.08
C PHE A 267 -3.40 2.08 8.56
N TRP A 268 -3.90 3.32 8.48
CA TRP A 268 -5.26 3.65 8.91
C TRP A 268 -6.33 2.98 8.03
N SER A 269 -6.03 2.73 6.76
CA SER A 269 -6.91 1.90 5.92
C SER A 269 -6.95 0.44 6.39
N ALA A 270 -5.82 -0.10 6.85
CA ALA A 270 -5.75 -1.45 7.42
C ALA A 270 -6.37 -1.54 8.81
N VAL A 271 -6.33 -0.47 9.62
CA VAL A 271 -7.08 -0.36 10.88
C VAL A 271 -8.58 -0.48 10.61
N ALA A 272 -9.09 0.28 9.63
CA ALA A 272 -10.49 0.19 9.21
C ALA A 272 -10.85 -1.21 8.69
N PHE A 273 -10.00 -1.78 7.82
CA PHE A 273 -10.19 -3.10 7.23
C PHE A 273 -10.23 -4.22 8.27
N SER A 274 -9.34 -4.17 9.26
CA SER A 274 -9.19 -5.21 10.28
C SER A 274 -10.16 -5.08 11.44
N GLY A 275 -10.91 -3.98 11.54
CA GLY A 275 -11.77 -3.67 12.69
C GLY A 275 -10.98 -3.44 13.99
N LEU A 276 -9.72 -3.00 13.90
CA LEU A 276 -8.90 -2.78 15.08
C LEU A 276 -9.44 -1.61 15.92
N GLU A 277 -9.81 -1.88 17.16
CA GLU A 277 -10.39 -0.91 18.09
C GLU A 277 -9.29 -0.04 18.74
N VAL A 278 -8.78 0.94 17.99
CA VAL A 278 -7.84 1.99 18.47
C VAL A 278 -8.51 3.35 18.59
N PHE A 279 -9.35 3.70 17.63
CA PHE A 279 -10.13 4.93 17.58
C PHE A 279 -11.50 4.64 16.98
N THR A 280 -12.44 5.57 17.13
CA THR A 280 -13.77 5.42 16.52
C THR A 280 -13.65 5.37 14.99
N PRO A 281 -14.56 4.68 14.29
CA PRO A 281 -14.54 4.63 12.82
C PRO A 281 -14.56 6.03 12.17
N GLY A 282 -15.23 7.01 12.79
CA GLY A 282 -15.26 8.39 12.31
C GLY A 282 -13.91 9.11 12.36
N ILE A 283 -13.09 8.84 13.39
CA ILE A 283 -11.72 9.38 13.50
C ILE A 283 -10.84 8.76 12.42
N VAL A 284 -10.88 7.44 12.27
CA VAL A 284 -10.10 6.72 11.24
C VAL A 284 -10.50 7.17 9.83
N LYS A 285 -11.81 7.31 9.57
CA LYS A 285 -12.34 7.90 8.33
C LYS A 285 -11.81 9.31 8.10
N GLY A 286 -11.82 10.14 9.15
CA GLY A 286 -11.29 11.49 9.10
C GLY A 286 -9.83 11.58 8.70
N ILE A 287 -8.98 10.76 9.30
CA ILE A 287 -7.55 10.72 8.97
C ILE A 287 -7.35 10.38 7.49
N VAL A 288 -7.99 9.31 7.01
CA VAL A 288 -7.84 8.83 5.64
C VAL A 288 -8.39 9.84 4.62
N LEU A 289 -9.62 10.31 4.80
CA LEU A 289 -10.27 11.17 3.80
C LEU A 289 -9.68 12.59 3.76
N ARG A 290 -9.31 13.18 4.90
CA ARG A 290 -8.60 14.47 4.91
C ARG A 290 -7.25 14.37 4.21
N HIS A 291 -6.51 13.29 4.44
CA HIS A 291 -5.22 13.08 3.79
C HIS A 291 -5.35 12.97 2.26
N LEU A 292 -6.32 12.20 1.77
CA LEU A 292 -6.58 12.10 0.33
C LEU A 292 -6.98 13.46 -0.27
N ARG A 293 -7.84 14.23 0.42
CA ARG A 293 -8.21 15.60 -0.01
C ARG A 293 -7.03 16.55 -0.01
N TRP A 294 -6.18 16.48 1.01
CA TRP A 294 -4.97 17.31 1.11
C TRP A 294 -4.08 17.10 -0.12
N TRP A 295 -3.88 15.84 -0.53
CA TRP A 295 -3.12 15.52 -1.72
C TRP A 295 -3.78 15.90 -3.04
N GLN A 296 -5.11 15.83 -3.16
CA GLN A 296 -5.84 16.31 -4.34
C GLN A 296 -5.64 17.81 -4.60
N GLN A 297 -5.28 18.58 -3.56
CA GLN A 297 -4.97 20.00 -3.67
C GLN A 297 -3.50 20.29 -4.05
N ARG A 298 -2.71 19.23 -4.31
CA ARG A 298 -1.29 19.34 -4.68
C ARG A 298 -1.10 18.99 -6.16
N PRO A 299 -0.18 19.66 -6.88
CA PRO A 299 0.12 19.34 -8.28
C PRO A 299 0.95 18.06 -8.39
N ILE A 300 0.36 16.90 -8.09
CA ILE A 300 1.06 15.61 -8.01
C ILE A 300 0.89 14.72 -9.24
N ALA A 301 0.07 15.15 -10.20
CA ALA A 301 -0.14 14.46 -11.46
C ALA A 301 0.39 15.29 -12.64
N ASP A 302 0.83 14.62 -13.69
CA ASP A 302 1.19 15.26 -14.95
C ASP A 302 -0.05 15.61 -15.80
N ARG A 303 0.19 16.03 -17.04
CA ARG A 303 -0.86 16.44 -17.99
C ARG A 303 -1.81 15.30 -18.38
N ASP A 304 -1.35 14.05 -18.27
CA ASP A 304 -2.09 12.84 -18.64
C ASP A 304 -2.78 12.22 -17.40
N GLY A 305 -2.67 12.87 -16.24
CA GLY A 305 -3.25 12.43 -14.98
C GLY A 305 -2.43 11.38 -14.24
N ILE A 306 -1.18 11.14 -14.67
CA ILE A 306 -0.28 10.16 -14.07
C ILE A 306 0.43 10.76 -12.86
N LEU A 307 0.45 10.03 -11.74
CA LEU A 307 1.19 10.46 -10.55
C LEU A 307 2.68 10.61 -10.86
N THR A 308 3.24 11.79 -10.62
CA THR A 308 4.64 12.09 -10.93
C THR A 308 5.58 11.58 -9.83
N LEU A 309 6.87 11.49 -10.11
CA LEU A 309 7.88 11.39 -9.06
C LEU A 309 8.02 12.74 -8.32
N GLY A 310 8.19 12.69 -7.00
CA GLY A 310 8.41 13.88 -6.16
C GLY A 310 7.74 13.78 -4.80
N PHE A 311 7.24 14.91 -4.30
CA PHE A 311 6.46 14.96 -3.05
C PHE A 311 5.14 15.71 -3.31
N ALA A 312 5.03 16.96 -2.83
CA ALA A 312 3.89 17.85 -3.07
C ALA A 312 3.82 18.42 -4.50
N TYR A 313 4.88 18.26 -5.28
CA TYR A 313 4.97 18.65 -6.69
C TYR A 313 6.05 17.77 -7.36
N PRO A 314 6.16 17.77 -8.72
CA PRO A 314 7.17 16.98 -9.41
C PRO A 314 8.57 17.44 -9.02
N ASN A 315 9.37 16.55 -8.44
CA ASN A 315 10.71 16.89 -7.96
C ASN A 315 11.59 15.63 -7.87
N LEU A 316 12.45 15.43 -8.86
CA LEU A 316 13.34 14.27 -8.90
C LEU A 316 14.40 14.27 -7.78
N ALA A 317 14.70 15.42 -7.16
CA ALA A 317 15.62 15.48 -6.02
C ALA A 317 15.07 14.77 -4.77
N MET A 318 13.78 14.46 -4.74
CA MET A 318 13.13 13.68 -3.68
C MET A 318 13.21 12.17 -3.91
N CYS A 319 13.73 11.72 -5.05
CA CYS A 319 13.69 10.30 -5.42
C CYS A 319 14.86 9.53 -4.80
N GLU A 320 14.59 8.27 -4.47
CA GLU A 320 15.62 7.28 -4.20
C GLU A 320 15.97 6.46 -5.46
N ASP A 321 17.09 5.75 -5.43
CA ASP A 321 17.61 4.92 -6.53
C ASP A 321 16.70 3.76 -6.96
N TYR A 322 15.69 3.41 -6.14
CA TYR A 322 14.66 2.41 -6.45
C TYR A 322 13.35 3.01 -6.95
N ASN A 323 13.24 4.33 -7.10
CA ASN A 323 12.02 4.97 -7.59
C ASN A 323 11.98 4.96 -9.12
N SER A 324 11.07 4.18 -9.68
CA SER A 324 10.72 4.19 -11.10
C SER A 324 9.49 5.07 -11.37
N PRO A 325 9.11 5.34 -12.64
CA PRO A 325 7.89 6.05 -12.98
C PRO A 325 6.61 5.45 -12.37
N GLY A 326 6.59 4.13 -12.11
CA GLY A 326 5.46 3.43 -11.51
C GLY A 326 5.41 3.52 -9.97
N SER A 327 6.53 3.84 -9.33
CA SER A 327 6.65 3.81 -7.87
C SER A 327 5.67 4.72 -7.09
N PRO A 328 5.26 5.91 -7.58
CA PRO A 328 4.22 6.71 -6.93
C PRO A 328 2.90 5.96 -6.65
N TYR A 329 2.58 4.94 -7.43
CA TYR A 329 1.31 4.21 -7.31
C TYR A 329 1.24 3.23 -6.13
N TRP A 330 2.31 3.09 -5.34
CA TRP A 330 2.18 2.56 -3.97
C TRP A 330 1.13 3.34 -3.14
N ALA A 331 0.88 4.60 -3.50
CA ALA A 331 -0.23 5.41 -3.00
C ALA A 331 -1.57 4.65 -2.96
N LEU A 332 -1.78 3.71 -3.90
CA LEU A 332 -3.02 2.97 -4.00
C LEU A 332 -3.26 1.98 -2.85
N LYS A 333 -2.26 1.67 -2.01
CA LYS A 333 -2.45 0.89 -0.77
C LYS A 333 -3.57 1.41 0.12
N THR A 334 -3.71 2.73 0.21
CA THR A 334 -4.71 3.39 1.07
C THR A 334 -6.14 3.10 0.62
N PHE A 335 -6.34 2.67 -0.63
CA PHE A 335 -7.64 2.25 -1.16
C PHE A 335 -8.06 0.84 -0.70
N LEU A 336 -7.31 0.18 0.18
CA LEU A 336 -7.78 -1.00 0.91
C LEU A 336 -9.15 -0.78 1.58
N ILE A 337 -9.46 0.45 2.00
CA ILE A 337 -10.79 0.81 2.52
C ILE A 337 -11.93 0.49 1.57
N LEU A 338 -11.70 0.42 0.25
CA LEU A 338 -12.74 0.10 -0.72
C LEU A 338 -13.14 -1.37 -0.71
N ALA A 339 -12.31 -2.26 -0.15
CA ALA A 339 -12.70 -3.65 0.11
C ALA A 339 -13.84 -3.76 1.15
N LEU A 340 -14.07 -2.70 1.94
CA LEU A 340 -15.16 -2.64 2.89
C LEU A 340 -16.49 -2.32 2.17
N PRO A 341 -17.56 -3.09 2.42
CA PRO A 341 -18.88 -2.83 1.84
C PRO A 341 -19.45 -1.51 2.37
N GLU A 342 -20.36 -0.88 1.62
CA GLU A 342 -20.98 0.40 2.01
C GLU A 342 -21.62 0.39 3.41
N THR A 343 -22.12 -0.75 3.86
CA THR A 343 -22.71 -0.95 5.19
C THR A 343 -21.69 -1.02 6.33
N HIS A 344 -20.39 -1.06 6.04
CA HIS A 344 -19.34 -1.18 7.05
C HIS A 344 -19.30 0.05 7.98
N PRO A 345 -19.02 -0.09 9.29
CA PRO A 345 -18.99 1.03 10.25
C PRO A 345 -18.10 2.20 9.83
N PHE A 346 -16.99 1.94 9.14
CA PHE A 346 -16.13 2.97 8.56
C PHE A 346 -16.89 3.89 7.59
N TRP A 347 -17.72 3.32 6.70
CA TRP A 347 -18.46 4.12 5.72
C TRP A 347 -19.69 4.79 6.34
N GLN A 348 -20.36 4.11 7.28
CA GLN A 348 -21.54 4.60 7.98
C GLN A 348 -21.26 5.72 8.99
N ALA A 349 -20.05 5.77 9.54
CA ALA A 349 -19.68 6.83 10.48
C ALA A 349 -19.58 8.21 9.80
N GLY A 350 -20.04 9.24 10.50
CA GLY A 350 -19.70 10.62 10.19
C GLY A 350 -18.20 10.85 10.35
N GLU A 351 -17.61 11.68 9.50
CA GLU A 351 -16.20 12.06 9.64
C GLU A 351 -15.99 12.83 10.94
N ALA A 352 -14.98 12.43 11.74
CA ALA A 352 -14.63 13.10 12.99
C ALA A 352 -13.24 13.76 12.89
N PRO A 353 -12.97 14.82 13.69
CA PRO A 353 -11.64 15.41 13.78
C PRO A 353 -10.62 14.44 14.40
N LEU A 354 -9.35 14.83 14.44
CA LEU A 354 -8.39 14.13 15.31
C LEU A 354 -8.88 14.18 16.77
N PRO A 355 -8.59 13.16 17.59
CA PRO A 355 -8.85 13.24 19.02
C PRO A 355 -8.01 14.37 19.64
N ALA A 356 -8.35 14.78 20.85
CA ALA A 356 -7.48 15.69 21.60
C ALA A 356 -6.12 15.01 21.85
N LEU A 357 -5.07 15.58 21.27
CA LEU A 357 -3.70 15.12 21.41
C LEU A 357 -2.93 16.07 22.35
N ALA A 358 -1.95 15.53 23.07
CA ALA A 358 -1.02 16.37 23.79
C ALA A 358 -0.19 17.22 22.81
N GLU A 359 0.25 18.40 23.22
CA GLU A 359 1.11 19.26 22.39
C GLU A 359 2.39 18.53 21.97
N LYS A 360 2.90 17.62 22.81
CA LYS A 360 4.17 16.92 22.58
C LYS A 360 4.03 15.42 22.81
N ARG A 361 4.63 14.62 21.93
CA ARG A 361 4.79 13.17 22.07
C ARG A 361 6.25 12.78 21.81
N VAL A 362 6.87 12.11 22.77
CA VAL A 362 8.21 11.53 22.61
C VAL A 362 8.05 10.10 22.13
N LEU A 363 8.81 9.71 21.11
CA LEU A 363 8.83 8.37 20.53
C LEU A 363 10.23 7.76 20.75
N PRO A 364 10.47 7.09 21.89
CA PRO A 364 11.80 6.60 22.25
C PRO A 364 12.36 5.62 21.23
N HIS A 365 11.54 4.66 20.79
CA HIS A 365 11.92 3.66 19.79
C HIS A 365 12.27 4.27 18.43
N ALA A 366 11.72 5.44 18.10
CA ALA A 366 11.97 6.13 16.84
C ALA A 366 13.04 7.24 16.95
N ALA A 367 13.47 7.59 18.17
CA ALA A 367 14.32 8.76 18.47
C ALA A 367 13.74 10.08 17.90
N GLN A 368 12.43 10.25 18.04
CA GLN A 368 11.68 11.39 17.49
C GLN A 368 10.84 12.06 18.57
N ILE A 369 10.59 13.35 18.39
CA ILE A 369 9.63 14.14 19.18
C ILE A 369 8.67 14.82 18.21
N LEU A 370 7.38 14.57 18.38
CA LEU A 370 6.32 15.21 17.63
C LEU A 370 5.76 16.36 18.44
N MET A 371 5.57 17.51 17.79
CA MET A 371 5.00 18.72 18.38
C MET A 371 3.83 19.20 17.53
N HIS A 372 2.66 19.28 18.14
CA HIS A 372 1.44 19.80 17.52
C HIS A 372 1.25 21.27 17.89
N ALA A 373 1.02 22.11 16.88
CA ALA A 373 0.50 23.45 17.10
C ALA A 373 -0.95 23.40 17.61
N ASP A 374 -1.51 24.56 17.99
CA ASP A 374 -2.90 24.68 18.41
C ASP A 374 -3.85 23.97 17.42
N GLU A 375 -4.79 23.20 17.97
CA GLU A 375 -5.74 22.38 17.21
C GLU A 375 -5.10 21.39 16.22
N SER A 376 -3.81 21.06 16.37
CA SER A 376 -3.04 20.20 15.45
C SER A 376 -2.97 20.73 14.01
N GLN A 377 -3.07 22.05 13.80
CA GLN A 377 -3.00 22.65 12.45
C GLN A 377 -1.65 22.42 11.75
N HIS A 378 -0.58 22.24 12.53
CA HIS A 378 0.75 21.90 12.04
C HIS A 378 1.40 20.87 12.97
N VAL A 379 2.20 19.99 12.37
CA VAL A 379 2.97 18.97 13.09
C VAL A 379 4.44 19.12 12.72
N THR A 380 5.27 19.36 13.74
CA THR A 380 6.72 19.41 13.61
C THR A 380 7.33 18.16 14.22
N MET A 381 8.23 17.51 13.48
CA MET A 381 9.04 16.42 14.01
C MET A 381 10.47 16.89 14.26
N LEU A 382 10.97 16.65 15.47
CA LEU A 382 12.38 16.81 15.83
C LEU A 382 13.02 15.42 15.92
N THR A 383 14.16 15.23 15.27
CA THR A 383 14.96 14.01 15.42
C THR A 383 16.05 14.24 16.45
N ALA A 384 16.15 13.32 17.40
CA ALA A 384 17.28 13.29 18.32
C ALA A 384 18.27 12.24 17.83
N ARG A 385 19.57 12.57 17.80
CA ARG A 385 20.58 11.51 17.81
C ARG A 385 20.51 10.88 19.20
N SER A 386 20.12 9.62 19.29
CA SER A 386 20.44 8.81 20.46
C SER A 386 21.95 8.85 20.64
N ALA A 387 22.39 9.45 21.75
CA ALA A 387 23.81 9.58 22.12
C ALA A 387 24.45 8.22 22.36
#